data_AF-A0AAP3WL35-F1
#
_entry.id   AF-A0AAP3WL35-F1
#
_cell.length_a   1.000
_cell.length_b   1.000
_cell.length_c   1.000
_cell.angle_alpha   90.00
_cell.angle_beta   90.00
_cell.angle_gamma   90.00
#
_symmetry.space_group_name_H-M   'P 1'
#
loop_
_entity.id
_entity.type
_entity.pdbx_description
1 polymer ?
#
loop_
_entity_poly.entity_id
_entity_poly.type
_entity_poly.pdbx_seq_one_letter_code
_entity_poly.pdbx_strand_id
1 'polypeptide(L)'
;MKNKLNVWANLCKTGLAIMAVSAFVSCGNNKEFTSGRAEDAIEDLPMFQDSANVTTLKVGYYEENDAAMRYKLRQLAANEMLTYSAEQINEYIPASYWNRAKTKEHVFITVSLTEKGKKYIVNEPIKDKESKELENKNKEQTYPESTVADNEQIPLRNPQTTESDVAQSSDSGSSYNNNNSYSSSSNSSVKEKSMYQKAKDKEYSESHNMLAYKLKVYKVKNLICTEESMKDGKASCDAILEVSDSTPFGRILNSAYKGDRQMAKNIKFFYYIDKGWQVKNE
;
A
#
# COMPACT_ATOMS: atom_id res chain seq x y z
N MET A 1 18.03 83.99 5.93
CA MET A 1 18.82 82.91 6.55
C MET A 1 20.01 82.65 5.62
N LYS A 2 21.19 83.22 5.91
CA LYS A 2 22.43 82.50 6.32
C LYS A 2 22.68 81.22 5.48
N ASN A 3 23.82 80.92 4.86
CA ASN A 3 25.11 81.58 4.60
C ASN A 3 25.94 80.56 3.76
N LYS A 4 26.76 81.05 2.81
CA LYS A 4 28.15 80.65 2.45
C LYS A 4 28.45 79.17 2.06
N LEU A 5 28.92 78.89 0.83
CA LEU A 5 30.28 79.08 0.23
C LEU A 5 31.37 78.08 0.68
N ASN A 6 31.90 77.39 -0.34
CA ASN A 6 33.29 76.97 -0.61
C ASN A 6 33.90 75.72 0.05
N VAL A 7 34.33 74.71 -0.74
CA VAL A 7 35.61 74.48 -1.49
C VAL A 7 36.73 73.91 -0.60
N TRP A 8 37.50 72.96 -1.18
CA TRP A 8 38.85 72.45 -0.85
C TRP A 8 38.88 71.14 -0.04
N ALA A 9 39.83 70.21 -0.20
CA ALA A 9 40.82 69.82 -1.24
C ALA A 9 41.65 68.66 -0.64
N ASN A 10 42.02 67.69 -1.47
CA ASN A 10 43.30 66.92 -1.50
C ASN A 10 43.87 66.11 -0.30
N LEU A 11 44.70 65.12 -0.72
CA LEU A 11 45.74 64.31 -0.04
C LEU A 11 45.25 62.96 0.54
N CYS A 12 45.84 61.78 0.27
CA CYS A 12 47.18 61.35 -0.17
C CYS A 12 47.07 60.18 -1.19
N LYS A 13 47.78 60.18 -2.34
CA LYS A 13 49.11 59.60 -2.60
C LYS A 13 49.37 58.15 -2.14
N THR A 14 49.54 57.29 -3.16
CA THR A 14 50.49 56.16 -3.31
C THR A 14 50.40 54.96 -2.36
N GLY A 15 50.11 53.79 -2.93
CA GLY A 15 50.32 52.49 -2.31
C GLY A 15 49.90 51.35 -3.24
N LEU A 16 50.84 50.92 -4.08
CA LEU A 16 50.71 49.72 -4.90
C LEU A 16 50.65 48.50 -3.97
N ALA A 17 49.46 47.93 -3.79
CA ALA A 17 49.28 46.65 -3.13
C ALA A 17 48.67 45.69 -4.16
N ILE A 18 49.54 44.81 -4.66
CA ILE A 18 49.17 43.57 -5.34
C ILE A 18 48.25 42.81 -4.38
N MET A 19 46.94 42.94 -4.55
CA MET A 19 46.02 41.97 -3.96
C MET A 19 46.19 40.69 -4.77
N ALA A 20 47.06 39.83 -4.27
CA ALA A 20 46.96 38.41 -4.52
C ALA A 20 45.49 38.04 -4.31
N VAL A 21 44.79 37.75 -5.41
CA VAL A 21 43.59 36.92 -5.35
C VAL A 21 44.12 35.55 -4.98
N SER A 22 44.42 35.36 -3.69
CA SER A 22 44.29 34.07 -3.07
C SER A 22 42.81 33.74 -3.23
N ALA A 23 42.51 33.04 -4.32
CA ALA A 23 41.42 32.09 -4.30
C ALA A 23 41.71 31.18 -3.11
N PHE A 24 41.23 31.57 -1.95
CA PHE A 24 40.80 30.62 -0.95
C PHE A 24 39.73 29.80 -1.68
N VAL A 25 40.18 28.75 -2.37
CA VAL A 25 39.40 27.52 -2.43
C VAL A 25 39.24 27.19 -0.96
N SER A 26 38.12 27.65 -0.39
CA SER A 26 37.66 27.23 0.91
C SER A 26 37.39 25.73 0.73
N CYS A 27 38.46 24.93 0.82
CA CYS A 27 38.39 23.58 1.35
C CYS A 27 38.04 23.77 2.83
N GLY A 28 36.83 24.28 3.09
CA GLY A 28 36.26 24.27 4.42
C GLY A 28 36.31 22.82 4.88
N ASN A 29 36.76 22.61 6.11
CA ASN A 29 36.73 21.31 6.76
C ASN A 29 35.27 20.82 6.81
N ASN A 30 34.81 20.21 5.71
CA ASN A 30 33.45 19.76 5.47
C ASN A 30 33.12 18.50 6.28
N LYS A 31 33.88 18.20 7.33
CA LYS A 31 33.67 17.01 8.15
C LYS A 31 32.67 17.24 9.27
N GLU A 32 32.45 18.48 9.72
CA GLU A 32 31.57 18.76 10.86
C GLU A 32 30.15 18.24 10.62
N PHE A 33 29.62 17.49 11.58
CA PHE A 33 28.27 16.93 11.53
C PHE A 33 27.32 17.83 12.33
N THR A 34 26.42 18.50 11.62
CA THR A 34 25.46 19.47 12.20
C THR A 34 24.03 18.98 11.98
N SER A 35 23.07 19.57 12.70
CA SER A 35 21.66 19.23 12.51
C SER A 35 21.17 19.51 11.09
N GLY A 36 21.63 20.59 10.46
CA GLY A 36 21.28 20.90 9.07
C GLY A 36 21.82 19.86 8.08
N ARG A 37 23.05 19.37 8.30
CA ARG A 37 23.61 18.31 7.44
C ARG A 37 22.94 16.95 7.65
N ALA A 38 22.52 16.67 8.88
CA ALA A 38 21.72 15.49 9.16
C ALA A 38 20.35 15.58 8.47
N GLU A 39 19.72 16.75 8.51
CA GLU A 39 18.47 17.04 7.83
C GLU A 39 18.60 16.86 6.31
N ASP A 40 19.56 17.52 5.67
CA ASP A 40 19.83 17.39 4.23
C ASP A 40 20.03 15.92 3.83
N ALA A 41 20.87 15.18 4.56
CA ALA A 41 21.15 13.78 4.26
C ALA A 41 19.95 12.84 4.52
N ILE A 42 19.04 13.19 5.43
CA ILE A 42 17.79 12.46 5.64
C ILE A 42 16.80 12.77 4.50
N GLU A 43 16.68 14.02 4.09
CA GLU A 43 15.75 14.42 3.01
C GLU A 43 16.18 13.90 1.63
N ASP A 44 17.46 13.55 1.46
CA ASP A 44 17.95 12.82 0.29
C ASP A 44 17.45 11.35 0.22
N LEU A 45 16.85 10.82 1.30
CA LEU A 45 16.34 9.45 1.30
C LEU A 45 15.17 9.27 0.32
N PRO A 46 15.04 8.07 -0.28
CA PRO A 46 13.94 7.72 -1.19
C PRO A 46 12.55 8.08 -0.67
N MET A 47 12.29 7.90 0.63
CA MET A 47 10.99 8.14 1.26
C MET A 47 10.50 9.60 1.25
N PHE A 48 11.38 10.58 1.00
CA PHE A 48 11.01 12.01 0.91
C PHE A 48 10.71 12.46 -0.52
N GLN A 49 10.97 11.59 -1.50
CA GLN A 49 10.69 11.89 -2.89
C GLN A 49 9.17 11.88 -3.17
N ASP A 50 8.77 12.66 -4.16
CA ASP A 50 7.35 12.93 -4.50
C ASP A 50 6.53 11.68 -4.89
N SER A 51 7.18 10.58 -5.23
CA SER A 51 6.56 9.31 -5.65
C SER A 51 6.76 8.15 -4.67
N ALA A 52 7.26 8.42 -3.45
CA ALA A 52 7.64 7.37 -2.52
C ALA A 52 6.46 6.82 -1.70
N ASN A 53 5.68 7.70 -1.08
CA ASN A 53 4.61 7.29 -0.17
C ASN A 53 3.31 7.13 -0.95
N VAL A 54 3.08 5.91 -1.45
CA VAL A 54 1.90 5.55 -2.24
C VAL A 54 0.97 4.61 -1.49
N THR A 55 -0.28 4.54 -1.94
CA THR A 55 -1.27 3.56 -1.50
C THR A 55 -1.92 2.92 -2.72
N THR A 56 -2.27 1.64 -2.64
CA THR A 56 -2.85 0.91 -3.76
C THR A 56 -4.36 1.05 -3.77
N LEU A 57 -4.91 1.44 -4.92
CA LEU A 57 -6.35 1.52 -5.17
C LEU A 57 -6.75 0.54 -6.26
N LYS A 58 -7.68 -0.37 -5.93
CA LYS A 58 -8.34 -1.25 -6.90
C LYS A 58 -9.49 -0.49 -7.58
N VAL A 59 -9.54 -0.53 -8.90
CA VAL A 59 -10.61 0.04 -9.72
C VAL A 59 -11.13 -1.01 -10.72
N GLY A 60 -12.29 -0.75 -11.32
CA GLY A 60 -12.99 -1.69 -12.20
C GLY A 60 -14.31 -2.16 -11.61
N TYR A 61 -14.81 -3.31 -12.06
CA TYR A 61 -16.04 -3.93 -11.59
C TYR A 61 -15.71 -5.22 -10.84
N TYR A 62 -15.93 -5.26 -9.53
CA TYR A 62 -15.55 -6.40 -8.70
C TYR A 62 -16.42 -6.56 -7.45
N GLU A 63 -16.35 -7.74 -6.85
CA GLU A 63 -17.06 -8.05 -5.60
C GLU A 63 -16.32 -7.45 -4.40
N GLU A 64 -16.98 -6.59 -3.63
CA GLU A 64 -16.44 -5.95 -2.43
C GLU A 64 -17.43 -6.06 -1.27
N ASN A 65 -17.28 -7.11 -0.48
CA ASN A 65 -18.15 -7.37 0.66
C ASN A 65 -17.71 -6.63 1.94
N ASP A 66 -16.50 -6.04 2.00
CA ASP A 66 -16.09 -5.22 3.14
C ASP A 66 -16.81 -3.86 3.15
N ALA A 67 -17.68 -3.67 4.14
CA ALA A 67 -18.41 -2.43 4.34
C ALA A 67 -17.49 -1.24 4.65
N ALA A 68 -16.35 -1.46 5.33
CA ALA A 68 -15.41 -0.41 5.65
C ALA A 68 -14.71 0.10 4.38
N MET A 69 -14.24 -0.81 3.52
CA MET A 69 -13.67 -0.43 2.22
C MET A 69 -14.69 0.28 1.33
N ARG A 70 -15.94 -0.22 1.24
CA ARG A 70 -17.02 0.48 0.50
C ARG A 70 -17.30 1.88 1.05
N TYR A 71 -17.18 2.08 2.36
CA TYR A 71 -17.31 3.41 2.96
C TYR A 71 -16.16 4.34 2.54
N LYS A 72 -14.91 3.87 2.60
CA LYS A 72 -13.74 4.62 2.11
C LYS A 72 -13.87 5.02 0.63
N LEU A 73 -14.35 4.11 -0.22
CA LEU A 73 -14.57 4.41 -1.65
C LEU A 73 -15.64 5.49 -1.86
N ARG A 74 -16.74 5.46 -1.09
CA ARG A 74 -17.75 6.53 -1.12
C ARG A 74 -17.20 7.88 -0.67
N GLN A 75 -16.31 7.89 0.33
CA GLN A 75 -15.63 9.12 0.76
C GLN A 75 -14.72 9.67 -0.35
N LEU A 76 -13.99 8.81 -1.06
CA LEU A 76 -13.18 9.21 -2.21
C LEU A 76 -14.06 9.75 -3.36
N ALA A 77 -15.22 9.13 -3.60
CA ALA A 77 -16.20 9.61 -4.58
C ALA A 77 -16.75 11.00 -4.23
N ALA A 78 -17.07 11.24 -2.94
CA ALA A 78 -17.53 12.54 -2.45
C ALA A 78 -16.47 13.65 -2.58
N ASN A 79 -15.18 13.28 -2.67
CA ASN A 79 -14.09 14.22 -2.94
C ASN A 79 -13.75 14.33 -4.44
N GLU A 80 -14.58 13.75 -5.30
CA GLU A 80 -14.43 13.71 -6.76
C GLU A 80 -13.16 12.97 -7.23
N MET A 81 -12.62 12.05 -6.43
CA MET A 81 -11.42 11.28 -6.80
C MET A 81 -11.76 10.11 -7.73
N LEU A 82 -12.95 9.54 -7.58
CA LEU A 82 -13.42 8.40 -8.33
C LEU A 82 -14.94 8.45 -8.51
N THR A 83 -15.47 7.69 -9.46
CA THR A 83 -16.89 7.35 -9.54
C THR A 83 -17.13 6.06 -8.78
N TYR A 84 -18.26 5.94 -8.10
CA TYR A 84 -18.64 4.77 -7.33
C TYR A 84 -20.10 4.41 -7.59
N SER A 85 -20.35 3.17 -7.96
CA SER A 85 -21.68 2.55 -7.94
C SER A 85 -21.61 1.17 -7.29
N ALA A 86 -22.74 0.70 -6.75
CA ALA A 86 -22.83 -0.60 -6.11
C ALA A 86 -24.13 -1.30 -6.51
N GLU A 87 -24.07 -2.61 -6.67
CA GLU A 87 -25.21 -3.49 -6.87
C GLU A 87 -25.14 -4.65 -5.87
N GLN A 88 -26.30 -5.06 -5.36
CA GLN A 88 -26.40 -6.22 -4.48
C GLN A 88 -27.00 -7.39 -5.28
N ILE A 89 -26.34 -8.54 -5.22
CA ILE A 89 -26.78 -9.78 -5.84
C ILE A 89 -26.96 -10.81 -4.73
N ASN A 90 -28.16 -11.38 -4.65
CA ASN A 90 -28.47 -12.44 -3.73
C ASN A 90 -28.29 -13.79 -4.43
N GLU A 91 -27.31 -14.58 -3.99
CA GLU A 91 -27.07 -15.93 -4.46
C GLU A 91 -27.91 -16.92 -3.65
N TYR A 92 -28.77 -17.67 -4.33
CA TYR A 92 -29.46 -18.81 -3.71
C TYR A 92 -28.56 -20.05 -3.78
N ILE A 93 -28.17 -20.54 -2.61
CA ILE A 93 -27.39 -21.77 -2.45
C ILE A 93 -28.37 -22.89 -2.07
N PRO A 94 -28.61 -23.88 -2.95
CA PRO A 94 -29.55 -24.96 -2.68
C PRO A 94 -29.07 -25.83 -1.52
N ALA A 95 -30.01 -26.51 -0.86
CA ALA A 95 -29.68 -27.43 0.21
C ALA A 95 -28.79 -28.57 -0.30
N SER A 96 -27.84 -28.99 0.53
CA SER A 96 -27.05 -30.21 0.35
C SER A 96 -27.25 -31.11 1.55
N TYR A 97 -26.75 -32.36 1.48
CA TYR A 97 -26.96 -33.38 2.52
C TYR A 97 -26.64 -32.89 3.95
N TRP A 98 -25.68 -31.97 4.10
CA TRP A 98 -25.27 -31.41 5.40
C TRP A 98 -25.66 -29.94 5.63
N ASN A 99 -26.21 -29.25 4.62
CA ASN A 99 -26.49 -27.80 4.71
C ASN A 99 -27.90 -27.46 4.26
N ARG A 100 -28.58 -26.63 5.06
CA ARG A 100 -29.85 -26.02 4.64
C ARG A 100 -29.63 -25.05 3.50
N ALA A 101 -30.64 -24.91 2.64
CA ALA A 101 -30.65 -23.87 1.63
C ALA A 101 -30.49 -22.49 2.30
N LYS A 102 -29.69 -21.63 1.69
CA LYS A 102 -29.41 -20.29 2.22
C LYS A 102 -29.25 -19.29 1.08
N THR A 103 -29.56 -18.04 1.38
CA THR A 103 -29.28 -16.93 0.50
C THR A 103 -28.04 -16.21 1.00
N LYS A 104 -27.06 -15.99 0.12
CA LYS A 104 -25.86 -15.22 0.42
C LYS A 104 -25.93 -13.89 -0.32
N GLU A 105 -25.69 -12.79 0.38
CA GLU A 105 -25.64 -11.47 -0.20
C GLU A 105 -24.22 -11.17 -0.70
N HIS A 106 -24.11 -10.67 -1.92
CA HIS A 106 -22.87 -10.25 -2.54
C HIS A 106 -23.01 -8.81 -3.02
N VAL A 107 -22.04 -7.96 -2.73
CA VAL A 107 -22.03 -6.57 -3.21
C VAL A 107 -20.96 -6.42 -4.27
N PHE A 108 -21.39 -6.14 -5.50
CA PHE A 108 -20.48 -5.77 -6.59
C PHE A 108 -20.43 -4.25 -6.70
N ILE A 109 -19.25 -3.72 -6.95
CA ILE A 109 -19.02 -2.29 -7.10
C ILE A 109 -18.37 -1.99 -8.43
N THR A 110 -18.69 -0.82 -9.00
CA THR A 110 -17.97 -0.25 -10.14
C THR A 110 -17.23 0.99 -9.67
N VAL A 111 -15.92 1.00 -9.85
CA VAL A 111 -15.03 2.09 -9.47
C VAL A 111 -14.23 2.55 -10.68
N SER A 112 -14.14 3.85 -10.91
CA SER A 112 -13.27 4.41 -11.96
C SER A 112 -12.69 5.74 -11.52
N LEU A 113 -11.42 5.99 -11.81
CA LEU A 113 -10.78 7.27 -11.46
C LEU A 113 -11.35 8.41 -12.31
N THR A 114 -11.64 9.53 -11.66
CA THR A 114 -11.94 10.79 -12.36
C THR A 114 -10.65 11.43 -12.89
N GLU A 115 -10.77 12.46 -13.73
CA GLU A 115 -9.62 13.28 -14.15
C GLU A 115 -8.87 13.92 -12.97
N LYS A 116 -9.57 14.23 -11.87
CA LYS A 116 -8.96 14.75 -10.64
C LYS A 116 -8.20 13.66 -9.90
N GLY A 117 -8.75 12.45 -9.82
CA GLY A 117 -8.08 11.29 -9.19
C GLY A 117 -6.84 10.84 -9.95
N LYS A 118 -6.90 10.81 -11.29
CA LYS A 118 -5.78 10.40 -12.16
C LYS A 118 -4.50 11.21 -11.95
N LYS A 119 -4.62 12.48 -11.54
CA LYS A 119 -3.45 13.34 -11.22
C LYS A 119 -2.56 12.81 -10.10
N TYR A 120 -3.07 11.89 -9.30
CA TYR A 120 -2.34 11.28 -8.18
C TYR A 120 -1.77 9.91 -8.52
N ILE A 121 -1.93 9.41 -9.75
CA ILE A 121 -1.32 8.14 -10.16
C ILE A 121 0.20 8.28 -10.17
N VAL A 122 0.87 7.32 -9.56
CA VAL A 122 2.32 7.18 -9.54
C VAL A 122 2.69 5.91 -10.30
N ASN A 123 3.17 6.04 -11.54
CA ASN A 123 3.49 4.91 -12.39
C ASN A 123 4.70 4.11 -11.87
N GLU A 124 5.72 4.83 -11.39
CA GLU A 124 6.95 4.24 -10.85
C GLU A 124 7.11 4.69 -9.40
N PRO A 125 6.47 3.99 -8.45
CA PRO A 125 6.68 4.29 -7.04
C PRO A 125 8.13 3.97 -6.67
N ILE A 126 8.74 4.86 -5.91
CA ILE A 126 10.11 4.63 -5.44
C ILE A 126 10.03 3.52 -4.39
N LYS A 127 10.53 2.35 -4.78
CA LYS A 127 10.76 1.21 -3.89
C LYS A 127 12.10 1.43 -3.20
N ASP A 128 12.14 1.30 -1.87
CA ASP A 128 13.41 1.26 -1.13
C ASP A 128 14.32 0.20 -1.77
N LYS A 129 15.60 0.54 -2.00
CA LYS A 129 16.54 -0.31 -2.78
C LYS A 129 16.64 -1.75 -2.24
N GLU A 130 16.36 -1.98 -0.95
CA GLU A 130 16.33 -3.30 -0.32
C GLU A 130 15.15 -4.19 -0.78
N SER A 131 14.04 -3.61 -1.18
CA SER A 131 12.84 -4.38 -1.55
C SER A 131 12.98 -5.14 -2.88
N LYS A 132 13.88 -4.70 -3.78
CA LYS A 132 14.23 -5.48 -4.99
C LYS A 132 15.16 -6.66 -4.71
N GLU A 133 15.98 -6.60 -3.67
CA GLU A 133 16.87 -7.71 -3.28
C GLU A 133 16.16 -8.75 -2.40
N LEU A 134 15.07 -8.35 -1.73
CA LEU A 134 14.20 -9.22 -0.92
C LEU A 134 12.97 -9.78 -1.68
N GLU A 135 12.76 -9.41 -2.95
CA GLU A 135 11.77 -10.05 -3.80
C GLU A 135 12.18 -11.52 -4.02
N ASN A 136 11.51 -12.44 -3.32
CA ASN A 136 11.69 -13.88 -3.51
C ASN A 136 11.31 -14.24 -4.96
N LYS A 137 12.33 -14.44 -5.81
CA LYS A 137 12.18 -14.80 -7.23
C LYS A 137 11.47 -16.14 -7.45
N ASN A 138 11.21 -16.92 -6.39
CA ASN A 138 10.49 -18.20 -6.45
C ASN A 138 8.98 -18.06 -6.17
N LYS A 139 8.43 -16.84 -5.97
CA LYS A 139 7.00 -16.67 -5.68
C LYS A 139 6.07 -17.07 -6.84
N GLU A 140 6.62 -17.21 -8.05
CA GLU A 140 5.91 -17.73 -9.24
C GLU A 140 6.17 -19.22 -9.50
N GLN A 141 6.99 -19.88 -8.68
CA GLN A 141 7.24 -21.32 -8.81
C GLN A 141 6.06 -22.10 -8.19
N THR A 142 5.23 -22.69 -9.05
CA THR A 142 4.20 -23.63 -8.59
C THR A 142 4.90 -24.91 -8.16
N TYR A 143 4.94 -25.17 -6.86
CA TYR A 143 5.49 -26.41 -6.31
C TYR A 143 4.48 -27.56 -6.47
N PRO A 144 4.92 -28.82 -6.70
CA PRO A 144 4.03 -29.95 -7.00
C PRO A 144 2.98 -30.22 -5.90
N GLU A 145 3.25 -29.90 -4.64
CA GLU A 145 2.28 -29.97 -3.54
C GLU A 145 1.08 -29.02 -3.69
N SER A 146 1.19 -27.97 -4.52
CA SER A 146 0.09 -27.05 -4.82
C SER A 146 -0.96 -27.63 -5.79
N THR A 147 -0.72 -28.85 -6.31
CA THR A 147 -1.68 -29.59 -7.17
C THR A 147 -2.49 -30.64 -6.42
N VAL A 148 -2.28 -30.81 -5.11
CA VAL A 148 -3.10 -31.72 -4.29
C VAL A 148 -4.45 -31.05 -4.04
N ALA A 149 -5.51 -31.62 -4.59
CA ALA A 149 -6.87 -31.16 -4.33
C ALA A 149 -7.23 -31.35 -2.84
N ASP A 150 -7.97 -30.40 -2.29
CA ASP A 150 -8.38 -30.31 -0.86
C ASP A 150 -9.47 -31.33 -0.48
N ASN A 151 -9.52 -32.47 -1.18
CA ASN A 151 -10.48 -33.53 -0.94
C ASN A 151 -9.81 -34.72 -0.27
N GLU A 152 -9.78 -34.67 1.06
CA GLU A 152 -9.58 -35.83 1.91
C GLU A 152 -10.71 -36.85 1.62
N GLN A 153 -10.42 -37.90 0.85
CA GLN A 153 -11.33 -39.04 0.69
C GLN A 153 -11.22 -39.93 1.93
N ILE A 154 -12.12 -39.72 2.88
CA ILE A 154 -12.34 -40.64 4.00
C ILE A 154 -13.01 -41.91 3.44
N PRO A 155 -12.40 -43.11 3.53
CA PRO A 155 -13.06 -44.32 3.09
C PRO A 155 -14.25 -44.64 4.00
N LEU A 156 -15.45 -44.76 3.43
CA LEU A 156 -16.59 -45.32 4.14
C LEU A 156 -16.26 -46.79 4.49
N ARG A 157 -16.02 -47.05 5.77
CA ARG A 157 -16.08 -48.41 6.30
C ARG A 157 -17.56 -48.77 6.44
N ASN A 158 -18.11 -49.45 5.44
CA ASN A 158 -19.37 -50.17 5.61
C ASN A 158 -19.22 -51.12 6.81
N PRO A 159 -20.09 -51.06 7.83
CA PRO A 159 -20.22 -52.17 8.75
C PRO A 159 -20.77 -53.35 7.95
N GLN A 160 -19.96 -54.39 7.80
CA GLN A 160 -20.48 -55.69 7.39
C GLN A 160 -21.52 -56.13 8.42
N THR A 161 -22.72 -56.38 7.91
CA THR A 161 -23.69 -57.31 8.45
C THR A 161 -23.01 -58.63 8.80
N THR A 162 -23.18 -59.07 10.04
CA THR A 162 -23.23 -60.50 10.34
C THR A 162 -24.48 -60.74 11.17
N GLU A 163 -25.27 -61.68 10.67
CA GLU A 163 -26.57 -62.15 11.11
C GLU A 163 -26.55 -62.69 12.55
N SER A 164 -27.67 -62.61 13.27
CA SER A 164 -28.43 -63.77 13.80
C SER A 164 -29.52 -63.33 14.80
N ASP A 165 -30.77 -63.59 14.42
CA ASP A 165 -31.94 -64.01 15.21
C ASP A 165 -32.43 -63.24 16.46
N VAL A 166 -33.71 -62.83 16.44
CA VAL A 166 -34.86 -63.52 17.09
C VAL A 166 -36.06 -62.56 17.30
N ALA A 167 -37.23 -63.03 16.84
CA ALA A 167 -38.63 -62.81 17.31
C ALA A 167 -39.44 -61.53 17.01
N GLN A 168 -40.45 -61.74 16.15
CA GLN A 168 -41.89 -61.50 16.31
C GLN A 168 -42.41 -60.19 16.92
N SER A 169 -43.21 -59.43 16.16
CA SER A 169 -44.69 -59.53 16.21
C SER A 169 -45.40 -58.55 15.24
N SER A 170 -46.50 -59.05 14.67
CA SER A 170 -47.72 -58.43 14.11
C SER A 170 -47.92 -56.91 14.26
N ASP A 171 -48.54 -56.14 13.36
CA ASP A 171 -49.79 -56.41 12.63
C ASP A 171 -50.08 -55.30 11.59
N SER A 172 -50.76 -55.69 10.51
CA SER A 172 -51.78 -54.97 9.70
C SER A 172 -51.56 -53.57 9.08
N GLY A 173 -51.75 -53.52 7.75
CA GLY A 173 -52.82 -52.70 7.17
C GLY A 173 -52.56 -51.83 5.92
N SER A 174 -53.16 -52.23 4.79
CA SER A 174 -53.60 -51.41 3.62
C SER A 174 -52.50 -50.88 2.65
N SER A 175 -52.27 -51.41 1.45
CA SER A 175 -53.10 -51.63 0.24
C SER A 175 -53.29 -50.41 -0.69
N TYR A 176 -52.96 -50.67 -1.97
CA TYR A 176 -53.32 -50.03 -3.25
C TYR A 176 -52.41 -48.97 -3.94
N ASN A 177 -51.65 -49.48 -4.92
CA ASN A 177 -51.43 -49.03 -6.31
C ASN A 177 -52.06 -47.70 -6.76
N ASN A 178 -51.31 -46.85 -7.50
CA ASN A 178 -51.26 -46.90 -8.98
C ASN A 178 -50.36 -45.82 -9.61
N ASN A 179 -49.43 -46.30 -10.46
CA ASN A 179 -49.03 -45.81 -11.79
C ASN A 179 -48.68 -44.35 -12.14
N ASN A 180 -47.61 -44.29 -12.94
CA ASN A 180 -47.37 -43.40 -14.10
C ASN A 180 -46.91 -41.96 -13.77
N SER A 181 -45.85 -41.38 -14.36
CA SER A 181 -45.13 -41.69 -15.60
C SER A 181 -43.69 -41.17 -15.54
N TYR A 182 -42.74 -41.97 -16.02
CA TYR A 182 -41.48 -41.45 -16.54
C TYR A 182 -41.77 -40.60 -17.79
N SER A 183 -41.45 -39.31 -17.75
CA SER A 183 -41.12 -38.55 -18.96
C SER A 183 -39.70 -38.05 -18.83
N SER A 184 -38.79 -38.88 -19.30
CA SER A 184 -37.43 -38.51 -19.63
C SER A 184 -37.49 -37.53 -20.80
N SER A 185 -37.62 -36.24 -20.51
CA SER A 185 -37.35 -35.19 -21.48
C SER A 185 -35.90 -34.77 -21.33
N SER A 186 -35.05 -35.44 -22.12
CA SER A 186 -33.69 -35.03 -22.41
C SER A 186 -33.71 -33.73 -23.20
N ASN A 187 -33.99 -32.61 -22.53
CA ASN A 187 -33.68 -31.29 -23.06
C ASN A 187 -32.27 -30.94 -22.58
N SER A 188 -31.35 -30.80 -23.54
CA SER A 188 -30.04 -30.17 -23.35
C SER A 188 -30.26 -28.71 -22.92
N SER A 189 -30.60 -28.51 -21.65
CA SER A 189 -30.66 -27.18 -21.07
C SER A 189 -29.23 -26.76 -20.81
N VAL A 190 -28.72 -25.85 -21.64
CA VAL A 190 -27.62 -24.99 -21.21
C VAL A 190 -28.13 -24.36 -19.91
N LYS A 191 -27.64 -24.83 -18.76
CA LYS A 191 -28.03 -24.29 -17.45
C LYS A 191 -27.79 -22.80 -17.50
N GLU A 192 -28.86 -22.02 -17.46
CA GLU A 192 -28.73 -20.57 -17.46
C GLU A 192 -27.90 -20.17 -16.24
N LYS A 193 -26.82 -19.42 -16.47
CA LYS A 193 -25.92 -18.98 -15.40
C LYS A 193 -26.71 -18.15 -14.39
N SER A 194 -26.46 -18.37 -13.09
CA SER A 194 -27.03 -17.55 -12.03
C SER A 194 -26.63 -16.08 -12.19
N MET A 195 -27.40 -15.14 -11.63
CA MET A 195 -27.03 -13.72 -11.67
C MET A 195 -25.67 -13.47 -11.02
N TYR A 196 -25.36 -14.19 -9.93
CA TYR A 196 -24.03 -14.16 -9.32
C TYR A 196 -22.94 -14.59 -10.30
N GLN A 197 -23.12 -15.72 -10.99
CA GLN A 197 -22.13 -16.18 -11.97
C GLN A 197 -21.99 -15.21 -13.15
N LYS A 198 -23.10 -14.62 -13.63
CA LYS A 198 -23.06 -13.59 -14.68
C LYS A 198 -22.30 -12.33 -14.23
N ALA A 199 -22.36 -11.97 -12.95
CA ALA A 199 -21.58 -10.86 -12.39
C ALA A 199 -20.10 -11.24 -12.22
N LYS A 200 -19.80 -12.42 -11.67
CA LYS A 200 -18.43 -12.92 -11.57
C LYS A 200 -17.74 -13.03 -12.93
N ASP A 201 -18.45 -13.46 -13.97
CA ASP A 201 -17.90 -13.54 -15.33
C ASP A 201 -17.55 -12.17 -15.94
N LYS A 202 -18.15 -11.08 -15.44
CA LYS A 202 -17.87 -9.70 -15.85
C LYS A 202 -16.80 -9.03 -15.00
N GLU A 203 -16.36 -9.68 -13.92
CA GLU A 203 -15.41 -9.09 -12.97
C GLU A 203 -14.10 -8.73 -13.69
N TYR A 204 -13.71 -7.48 -13.56
CA TYR A 204 -12.42 -6.99 -14.03
C TYR A 204 -11.91 -5.95 -13.04
N SER A 205 -10.62 -5.99 -12.77
CA SER A 205 -10.02 -4.99 -11.91
C SER A 205 -8.57 -4.73 -12.26
N GLU A 206 -8.17 -3.50 -12.07
CA GLU A 206 -6.78 -3.06 -12.14
C GLU A 206 -6.43 -2.31 -10.86
N SER A 207 -5.14 -2.26 -10.55
CA SER A 207 -4.62 -1.60 -9.35
C SER A 207 -3.71 -0.45 -9.74
N HIS A 208 -3.96 0.72 -9.17
CA HIS A 208 -3.14 1.91 -9.36
C HIS A 208 -2.44 2.28 -8.06
N ASN A 209 -1.16 2.68 -8.16
CA ASN A 209 -0.46 3.31 -7.04
C ASN A 209 -0.84 4.79 -7.02
N MET A 210 -1.43 5.22 -5.92
CA MET A 210 -1.89 6.60 -5.72
C MET A 210 -0.98 7.29 -4.72
N LEU A 211 -0.51 8.50 -5.03
CA LEU A 211 0.22 9.33 -4.08
C LEU A 211 -0.63 9.53 -2.83
N ALA A 212 -0.11 9.12 -1.66
CA ALA A 212 -0.83 9.20 -0.40
C ALA A 212 -0.45 10.48 0.35
N TYR A 213 0.84 10.72 0.58
CA TYR A 213 1.33 11.86 1.33
C TYR A 213 2.79 12.19 0.98
N LYS A 214 3.27 13.35 1.44
CA LYS A 214 4.67 13.75 1.38
C LYS A 214 5.22 13.91 2.79
N LEU A 215 6.49 13.60 2.96
CA LEU A 215 7.21 13.78 4.21
C LEU A 215 8.15 14.97 4.13
N LYS A 216 8.55 15.49 5.29
CA LYS A 216 9.69 16.39 5.47
C LYS A 216 10.33 16.10 6.82
N VAL A 217 11.58 16.52 7.01
CA VAL A 217 12.17 16.52 8.34
C VAL A 217 11.58 17.70 9.11
N TYR A 218 10.98 17.43 10.27
CA TYR A 218 10.48 18.49 11.15
C TYR A 218 11.56 18.96 12.12
N LYS A 219 12.32 18.01 12.66
CA LYS A 219 13.37 18.32 13.64
C LYS A 219 14.34 17.16 13.82
N VAL A 220 15.63 17.46 13.75
CA VAL A 220 16.70 16.56 14.21
C VAL A 220 16.88 16.67 15.73
N LYS A 221 17.07 15.54 16.39
CA LYS A 221 17.25 15.38 17.84
C LYS A 221 18.42 14.45 18.13
N ASN A 222 18.96 14.52 19.36
CA ASN A 222 19.94 13.57 19.89
C ASN A 222 21.10 13.29 18.92
N LEU A 223 21.69 14.37 18.38
CA LEU A 223 22.82 14.28 17.46
C LEU A 223 24.05 13.78 18.23
N ILE A 224 24.61 12.66 17.80
CA ILE A 224 25.75 11.98 18.41
C ILE A 224 26.86 11.92 17.36
N CYS A 225 27.93 12.68 17.61
CA CYS A 225 29.13 12.65 16.80
C CYS A 225 30.34 12.99 17.69
N THR A 226 30.92 11.95 18.33
CA THR A 226 32.12 12.13 19.18
C THR A 226 33.36 12.37 18.30
N GLU A 227 34.45 12.86 18.88
CA GLU A 227 35.71 13.06 18.12
C GLU A 227 36.21 11.76 17.47
N GLU A 228 36.06 10.63 18.14
CA GLU A 228 36.39 9.31 17.58
C GLU A 228 35.45 8.94 16.43
N SER A 229 34.14 9.16 16.59
CA SER A 229 33.16 8.92 15.52
C SER A 229 33.42 9.82 14.31
N MET A 230 33.80 11.08 14.54
CA MET A 230 34.21 12.02 13.50
C MET A 230 35.47 11.56 12.75
N LYS A 231 36.47 10.99 13.43
CA LYS A 231 37.65 10.40 12.78
C LYS A 231 37.23 9.25 11.87
N ASP A 232 36.38 8.36 12.40
CA ASP A 232 35.79 7.22 11.70
C ASP A 232 34.78 7.58 10.60
N GLY A 233 34.38 8.85 10.50
CA GLY A 233 33.35 9.29 9.57
C GLY A 233 31.98 8.70 9.88
N LYS A 234 31.62 8.58 11.16
CA LYS A 234 30.35 8.04 11.65
C LYS A 234 29.62 9.09 12.48
N ALA A 235 28.30 9.11 12.36
CA ALA A 235 27.45 9.87 13.25
C ALA A 235 26.10 9.19 13.40
N SER A 236 25.32 9.58 14.40
CA SER A 236 23.92 9.19 14.49
C SER A 236 23.05 10.32 15.01
N CYS A 237 21.75 10.25 14.72
CA CYS A 237 20.76 11.11 15.32
C CYS A 237 19.39 10.44 15.41
N ASP A 238 18.48 11.07 16.12
CA ASP A 238 17.04 10.84 15.98
C ASP A 238 16.46 11.96 15.12
N ALA A 239 15.37 11.69 14.39
CA ALA A 239 14.65 12.72 13.66
C ALA A 239 13.14 12.56 13.85
N ILE A 240 12.46 13.70 13.94
CA ILE A 240 11.00 13.76 13.83
C ILE A 240 10.68 14.04 12.38
N LEU A 241 9.98 13.11 11.74
CA LEU A 241 9.46 13.26 10.39
C LEU A 241 8.01 13.75 10.50
N GLU A 242 7.62 14.67 9.62
CA GLU A 242 6.26 15.22 9.57
C GLU A 242 5.65 15.02 8.19
N VAL A 243 4.37 14.65 8.16
CA VAL A 243 3.58 14.67 6.93
C VAL A 243 3.38 16.12 6.50
N SER A 244 4.08 16.52 5.44
CA SER A 244 4.09 17.90 4.92
C SER A 244 2.84 18.21 4.09
N ASP A 245 2.37 17.22 3.35
CA ASP A 245 1.16 17.26 2.54
C ASP A 245 0.48 15.88 2.52
N SER A 246 -0.84 15.85 2.40
CA SER A 246 -1.62 14.62 2.37
C SER A 246 -2.75 14.72 1.35
N THR A 247 -2.83 13.72 0.47
CA THR A 247 -3.86 13.65 -0.56
C THR A 247 -5.16 13.07 0.03
N PRO A 248 -6.31 13.19 -0.68
CA PRO A 248 -7.52 12.48 -0.26
C PRO A 248 -7.30 10.96 -0.12
N PHE A 249 -6.43 10.35 -0.95
CA PHE A 249 -6.07 8.94 -0.83
C PHE A 249 -5.33 8.66 0.48
N GLY A 250 -4.34 9.48 0.85
CA GLY A 250 -3.60 9.32 2.12
C GLY A 250 -4.49 9.47 3.35
N ARG A 251 -5.38 10.48 3.37
CA ARG A 251 -6.30 10.68 4.49
C ARG A 251 -7.31 9.55 4.65
N ILE A 252 -7.91 9.08 3.55
CA ILE A 252 -9.03 8.13 3.61
C ILE A 252 -8.54 6.68 3.72
N LEU A 253 -7.47 6.33 3.00
CA LEU A 253 -7.00 4.94 2.94
C LEU A 253 -5.99 4.65 4.06
N ASN A 254 -5.10 5.59 4.36
CA ASN A 254 -3.98 5.40 5.28
C ASN A 254 -4.15 6.16 6.61
N SER A 255 -5.20 6.98 6.76
CA SER A 255 -5.37 7.87 7.92
C SER A 255 -4.16 8.78 8.17
N ALA A 256 -3.46 9.18 7.12
CA ALA A 256 -2.30 10.07 7.19
C ALA A 256 -2.74 11.51 6.99
N TYR A 257 -2.55 12.36 8.00
CA TYR A 257 -2.95 13.76 7.98
C TYR A 257 -1.74 14.68 8.01
N LYS A 258 -1.89 15.85 7.39
CA LYS A 258 -0.86 16.89 7.45
C LYS A 258 -0.57 17.28 8.90
N GLY A 259 0.70 17.29 9.27
CA GLY A 259 1.14 17.55 10.64
C GLY A 259 1.28 16.30 11.52
N ASP A 260 0.89 15.12 11.03
CA ASP A 260 1.20 13.87 11.71
C ASP A 260 2.72 13.69 11.79
N ARG A 261 3.19 13.24 12.95
CA ARG A 261 4.62 13.15 13.27
C ARG A 261 5.00 11.75 13.70
N GLN A 262 6.13 11.29 13.19
CA GLN A 262 6.75 10.03 13.60
C GLN A 262 8.20 10.25 14.00
N MET A 263 8.66 9.49 14.98
CA MET A 263 10.06 9.50 15.42
C MET A 263 10.82 8.41 14.69
N ALA A 264 11.81 8.79 13.88
CA ALA A 264 12.84 7.91 13.36
C ALA A 264 14.02 7.93 14.34
N LYS A 265 14.33 6.79 14.95
CA LYS A 265 15.38 6.67 15.97
C LYS A 265 16.64 6.05 15.39
N ASN A 266 17.79 6.45 15.93
CA ASN A 266 19.09 5.84 15.63
C ASN A 266 19.41 5.81 14.13
N ILE A 267 19.18 6.93 13.44
CA ILE A 267 19.57 7.12 12.04
C ILE A 267 21.09 7.21 12.02
N LYS A 268 21.75 6.34 11.24
CA LYS A 268 23.21 6.25 11.14
C LYS A 268 23.70 6.94 9.88
N PHE A 269 24.77 7.72 10.02
CA PHE A 269 25.40 8.46 8.94
C PHE A 269 26.84 8.02 8.75
N PHE A 270 27.26 7.99 7.49
CA PHE A 270 28.65 7.77 7.10
C PHE A 270 29.15 8.92 6.23
N TYR A 271 30.37 9.37 6.49
CA TYR A 271 31.02 10.42 5.71
C TYR A 271 31.80 9.81 4.54
N TYR A 272 31.47 10.24 3.33
CA TYR A 272 32.18 9.92 2.11
C TYR A 272 32.91 11.17 1.59
N ILE A 273 34.16 11.02 1.16
CA ILE A 273 35.00 12.16 0.73
C ILE A 273 34.37 12.92 -0.45
N ASP A 274 33.70 12.21 -1.34
CA ASP A 274 33.06 12.72 -2.55
C ASP A 274 31.61 13.18 -2.33
N LYS A 275 30.88 12.54 -1.40
CA LYS A 275 29.42 12.74 -1.21
C LYS A 275 29.02 13.39 0.11
N GLY A 276 29.96 13.65 1.01
CA GLY A 276 29.67 14.15 2.35
C GLY A 276 28.96 13.09 3.23
N TRP A 277 28.16 13.56 4.18
CA TRP A 277 27.39 12.70 5.08
C TRP A 277 26.20 12.07 4.34
N GLN A 278 26.04 10.76 4.48
CA GLN A 278 24.97 9.99 3.85
C GLN A 278 24.34 9.06 4.88
N VAL A 279 23.01 8.91 4.84
CA VAL A 279 22.30 7.93 5.66
C VAL A 279 22.60 6.52 5.12
N LYS A 280 22.93 5.59 6.01
CA LYS A 280 23.04 4.18 5.66
C LYS A 280 21.76 3.46 6.08
N ASN A 281 21.06 2.89 5.10
CA ASN A 281 20.05 1.87 5.37
C ASN A 281 20.79 0.58 5.76
N GLU A 282 20.42 -0.02 6.90
CA GLU A 282 20.93 -1.32 7.36
C GLU A 282 19.97 -2.43 6.94
#